data_AF-A0A7W4NQE1-F1
#
_entry.id   AF-A0A7W4NQE1-F1
#
_cell.length_a   1.000
_cell.length_b   1.000
_cell.length_c   1.000
_cell.angle_alpha   90.00
_cell.angle_beta   90.00
_cell.angle_gamma   90.00
#
_symmetry.space_group_name_H-M   'P 1'
#
loop_
_entity.id
_entity.type
_entity.pdbx_description
1 polymer ?
#
loop_
_entity_poly.entity_id
_entity_poly.type
_entity_poly.pdbx_seq_one_letter_code
_entity_poly.pdbx_strand_id
1 'polypeptide(L)'
;MKIESRMIEIVNGISNSDRTQASNATRMTCQNLMDYVKSFLPSASCHIHDFAASPEARPLGFAAPASWELITGTVSFSRPDATPVRLDHAAHPMLVATNSCASTGVLPVCAPTDTSPAGKLVLLSGPKEQFPAQLAAAARGNAAGVASAAFSKRICQKEARGRIELSSYSDLFALSLTPSEHHYLAAALEAGPVAAEVAIAIDQLGCVPVLEIRTDPAACKEILLCAHICHLRPGANDNASGVALLCELLRTAAESLPAVRLVFAPEFTGMSAYLAATAVKPVFVVNVDMVGGDPAITGAQLELECSPPYLHHPLQDRLAELFSSSPELGCRVTAFKGYSDHALFASKAVAVPAVLIGQTGDVYNHTDLDRVENLCPDQMASLCKLLTRFLVEAAPYYDVPGFPVTSAQSKDAWPFNIYALFDACDEAMAQDIRTRLTDNKETYARLQRAYLAAQWHQESLGDSWAENVIANFRQAGRHSHGRHHAGQR
;
A
#
# COMPACT_ATOMS: atom_id res chain seq x y z
N MET A 1 5.13 -3.45 31.17
CA MET A 1 4.72 -2.21 30.48
C MET A 1 3.30 -2.39 29.97
N LYS A 2 2.49 -1.33 29.93
CA LYS A 2 1.12 -1.40 29.40
C LYS A 2 1.15 -1.65 27.88
N ILE A 3 0.11 -2.30 27.35
CA ILE A 3 0.04 -2.70 25.93
C ILE A 3 0.04 -1.48 25.00
N GLU A 4 -0.66 -0.43 25.41
CA GLU A 4 -0.76 0.86 24.71
C GLU A 4 0.62 1.47 24.50
N SER A 5 1.44 1.54 25.55
CA SER A 5 2.79 2.12 25.49
C SER A 5 3.70 1.33 24.55
N ARG A 6 3.57 -0.01 24.53
CA ARG A 6 4.42 -0.84 23.69
C ARG A 6 4.03 -0.78 22.22
N MET A 7 2.74 -0.72 21.91
CA MET A 7 2.27 -0.46 20.55
C MET A 7 2.86 0.86 20.03
N ILE A 8 2.81 1.91 20.83
CA ILE A 8 3.35 3.23 20.45
C ILE A 8 4.88 3.23 20.28
N GLU A 9 5.61 2.46 21.09
CA GLU A 9 7.05 2.27 20.86
C GLU A 9 7.36 1.57 19.53
N ILE A 10 6.59 0.53 19.18
CA ILE A 10 6.75 -0.18 17.90
C ILE A 10 6.40 0.77 16.74
N VAL A 11 5.29 1.50 16.83
CA VAL A 11 4.90 2.52 15.84
C VAL A 11 6.02 3.52 15.66
N ASN A 12 6.55 4.10 16.74
CA ASN A 12 7.66 5.06 16.66
C ASN A 12 8.92 4.45 16.01
N GLY A 13 9.27 3.20 16.34
CA GLY A 13 10.41 2.52 15.74
C GLY A 13 10.26 2.37 14.22
N ILE A 14 9.06 2.01 13.77
CA ILE A 14 8.74 1.86 12.35
C ILE A 14 8.68 3.22 11.64
N SER A 15 7.98 4.19 12.23
CA SER A 15 7.67 5.51 11.66
C SER A 15 8.87 6.46 11.50
N ASN A 16 10.08 6.04 11.84
CA ASN A 16 11.30 6.81 11.62
C ASN A 16 12.04 6.43 10.33
N SER A 17 11.60 5.38 9.63
CA SER A 17 12.23 4.83 8.44
C SER A 17 11.36 5.00 7.19
N ASP A 18 11.97 5.35 6.06
CA ASP A 18 11.30 5.39 4.75
C ASP A 18 11.24 3.99 4.14
N ARG A 19 10.13 3.28 4.38
CA ARG A 19 10.00 1.85 4.04
C ARG A 19 9.38 1.68 2.66
N THR A 20 10.17 1.77 1.61
CA THR A 20 9.69 1.46 0.25
C THR A 20 9.56 -0.04 0.05
N GLN A 21 8.81 -0.48 -0.97
CA GLN A 21 8.48 -1.91 -1.13
C GLN A 21 9.72 -2.81 -1.36
N ALA A 22 10.82 -2.27 -1.89
CA ALA A 22 12.08 -2.99 -2.09
C ALA A 22 13.30 -2.15 -1.67
N SER A 23 13.59 -2.15 -0.36
CA SER A 23 14.71 -1.42 0.23
C SER A 23 15.34 -2.15 1.41
N ASN A 24 16.59 -1.78 1.73
CA ASN A 24 17.27 -2.24 2.93
C ASN A 24 16.59 -1.69 4.19
N ALA A 25 16.05 -0.46 4.13
CA ALA A 25 15.23 0.12 5.19
C ALA A 25 14.05 -0.78 5.62
N THR A 26 13.27 -1.28 4.65
CA THR A 26 12.16 -2.20 4.94
C THR A 26 12.66 -3.54 5.45
N ARG A 27 13.75 -4.08 4.88
CA ARG A 27 14.35 -5.34 5.33
C ARG A 27 14.88 -5.26 6.76
N MET A 28 15.51 -4.14 7.12
CA MET A 28 15.98 -3.87 8.48
C MET A 28 14.80 -3.74 9.46
N THR A 29 13.69 -3.14 9.03
CA THR A 29 12.46 -3.10 9.82
C THR A 29 11.94 -4.51 10.12
N CYS A 30 11.91 -5.40 9.11
CA CYS A 30 11.60 -6.81 9.32
C CYS A 30 12.57 -7.49 10.30
N GLN A 31 13.87 -7.23 10.19
CA GLN A 31 14.87 -7.78 11.11
C GLN A 31 14.61 -7.34 12.56
N ASN A 32 14.36 -6.04 12.79
CA ASN A 32 14.06 -5.51 14.11
C ASN A 32 12.79 -6.13 14.72
N LEU A 33 11.74 -6.35 13.92
CA LEU A 33 10.52 -7.01 14.37
C LEU A 33 10.73 -8.50 14.66
N MET A 34 11.53 -9.18 13.84
CA MET A 34 11.90 -10.57 14.11
C MET A 34 12.66 -10.69 15.43
N ASP A 35 13.63 -9.81 15.69
CA ASP A 35 14.39 -9.81 16.94
C ASP A 35 13.50 -9.45 18.14
N TYR A 36 12.57 -8.51 17.97
CA TYR A 36 11.56 -8.18 18.95
C TYR A 36 10.71 -9.40 19.31
N VAL A 37 10.16 -10.12 18.33
CA VAL A 37 9.33 -11.30 18.58
C VAL A 37 10.14 -12.43 19.22
N LYS A 38 11.36 -12.70 18.74
CA LYS A 38 12.24 -13.71 19.34
C LYS A 38 12.62 -13.40 20.79
N SER A 39 12.63 -12.13 21.20
CA SER A 39 12.96 -11.75 22.58
C SER A 39 11.92 -12.22 23.61
N PHE A 40 10.66 -12.43 23.20
CA PHE A 40 9.58 -12.87 24.09
C PHE A 40 8.92 -14.18 23.69
N LEU A 41 9.09 -14.62 22.44
CA LEU A 41 8.56 -15.90 21.92
C LEU A 41 9.67 -16.67 21.17
N PRO A 42 10.70 -17.16 21.88
CA PRO A 42 11.85 -17.83 21.26
C PRO A 42 11.50 -19.16 20.58
N SER A 43 10.34 -19.74 20.89
CA SER A 43 9.82 -20.96 20.25
C SER A 43 9.24 -20.72 18.86
N ALA A 44 8.92 -19.47 18.49
CA ALA A 44 8.36 -19.17 17.18
C ALA A 44 9.39 -19.35 16.07
N SER A 45 8.95 -19.95 14.96
CA SER A 45 9.74 -19.97 13.73
C SER A 45 9.59 -18.63 13.02
N CYS A 46 10.68 -17.87 12.89
CA CYS A 46 10.69 -16.59 12.19
C CYS A 46 11.66 -16.62 11.01
N HIS A 47 11.22 -16.17 9.84
CA HIS A 47 12.01 -16.15 8.62
C HIS A 47 11.75 -14.87 7.82
N ILE A 48 12.81 -14.29 7.24
CA ILE A 48 12.69 -13.19 6.27
C ILE A 48 12.93 -13.78 4.88
N HIS A 49 11.90 -13.76 4.05
CA HIS A 49 11.98 -14.14 2.65
C HIS A 49 12.40 -12.94 1.81
N ASP A 50 13.53 -13.05 1.11
CA ASP A 50 14.06 -12.00 0.24
C ASP A 50 13.70 -12.34 -1.22
N PHE A 51 12.63 -11.73 -1.75
CA PHE A 51 12.20 -11.93 -3.14
C PHE A 51 12.88 -10.96 -4.11
N ALA A 52 12.91 -11.32 -5.40
CA ALA A 52 13.51 -10.50 -6.44
C ALA A 52 12.80 -9.15 -6.61
N ALA A 53 13.56 -8.05 -6.56
CA ALA A 53 13.09 -6.69 -6.84
C ALA A 53 13.27 -6.34 -8.32
N SER A 54 12.59 -7.10 -9.19
CA SER A 54 12.66 -6.93 -10.65
C SER A 54 11.25 -6.94 -11.26
N PRO A 55 10.84 -5.92 -12.05
CA PRO A 55 9.53 -5.89 -12.71
C PRO A 55 9.25 -7.03 -13.70
N GLU A 56 10.28 -7.80 -14.08
CA GLU A 56 10.12 -9.04 -14.85
C GLU A 56 9.48 -10.16 -14.02
N ALA A 57 9.72 -10.18 -12.71
CA ALA A 57 9.06 -11.10 -11.80
C ALA A 57 7.61 -10.66 -11.58
N ARG A 58 6.67 -11.53 -11.93
CA ARG A 58 5.22 -11.25 -11.85
C ARG A 58 4.44 -12.28 -11.03
N PRO A 59 4.78 -12.47 -9.74
CA PRO A 59 4.04 -13.40 -8.89
C PRO A 59 2.55 -13.04 -8.85
N LEU A 60 1.71 -14.01 -9.19
CA LEU A 60 0.25 -13.84 -9.26
C LEU A 60 -0.19 -12.62 -10.10
N GLY A 61 0.60 -12.21 -11.10
CA GLY A 61 0.28 -11.11 -12.00
C GLY A 61 0.66 -9.70 -11.50
N PHE A 62 1.28 -9.57 -10.33
CA PHE A 62 1.79 -8.29 -9.82
C PHE A 62 3.27 -8.16 -10.17
N ALA A 63 3.66 -7.10 -10.88
CA ALA A 63 5.07 -6.84 -11.14
C ALA A 63 5.77 -6.51 -9.81
N ALA A 64 6.87 -7.21 -9.52
CA ALA A 64 7.68 -6.87 -8.36
C ALA A 64 8.27 -5.46 -8.54
N PRO A 65 8.33 -4.66 -7.47
CA PRO A 65 8.88 -3.32 -7.54
C PRO A 65 10.37 -3.37 -7.87
N ALA A 66 10.86 -2.34 -8.54
CA ALA A 66 12.29 -2.06 -8.59
C ALA A 66 12.81 -1.73 -7.19
N SER A 67 14.05 -2.13 -6.89
CA SER A 67 14.68 -1.68 -5.67
C SER A 67 14.96 -0.18 -5.71
N TRP A 68 14.59 0.50 -4.63
CA TRP A 68 14.76 1.94 -4.48
C TRP A 68 14.72 2.33 -3.00
N GLU A 69 15.74 3.03 -2.53
CA GLU A 69 15.83 3.60 -1.19
C GLU A 69 16.36 5.03 -1.27
N LEU A 70 15.74 5.95 -0.53
CA LEU A 70 16.21 7.32 -0.42
C LEU A 70 17.24 7.42 0.71
N ILE A 71 18.46 7.82 0.38
CA ILE A 71 19.54 8.01 1.36
C ILE A 71 19.51 9.42 1.91
N THR A 72 19.48 10.43 1.03
CA THR A 72 19.34 11.84 1.38
C THR A 72 18.59 12.59 0.28
N GLY A 73 17.93 13.70 0.64
CA GLY A 73 17.21 14.54 -0.31
C GLY A 73 17.12 15.97 0.20
N THR A 74 17.82 16.88 -0.45
CA THR A 74 17.79 18.32 -0.13
C THR A 74 17.59 19.15 -1.37
N VAL A 75 16.89 20.27 -1.22
CA VAL A 75 16.73 21.29 -2.26
C VAL A 75 16.82 22.68 -1.65
N SER A 76 17.52 23.59 -2.31
CA SER A 76 17.59 25.01 -1.95
C SER A 76 17.17 25.87 -3.14
N PHE A 77 16.06 26.59 -3.00
CA PHE A 77 15.56 27.50 -4.01
C PHE A 77 16.12 28.90 -3.76
N SER A 78 16.78 29.49 -4.75
CA SER A 78 17.43 30.80 -4.63
C SER A 78 17.04 31.75 -5.75
N ARG A 79 17.12 33.05 -5.41
CA ARG A 79 17.03 34.19 -6.33
C ARG A 79 18.18 35.15 -6.00
N PRO A 80 18.64 35.97 -6.96
CA PRO A 80 19.75 36.90 -6.74
C PRO A 80 19.59 37.81 -5.50
N ASP A 81 18.37 38.25 -5.22
CA ASP A 81 18.08 39.26 -4.19
C ASP A 81 17.15 38.74 -3.05
N ALA A 82 17.08 37.43 -2.83
CA ALA A 82 16.24 36.84 -1.78
C ALA A 82 16.96 35.74 -1.00
N THR A 83 16.61 35.60 0.28
CA THR A 83 17.09 34.50 1.12
C THR A 83 16.65 33.16 0.53
N PRO A 84 17.57 32.19 0.35
CA PRO A 84 17.20 30.88 -0.17
C PRO A 84 16.21 30.13 0.73
N VAL A 85 15.26 29.43 0.10
CA VAL A 85 14.34 28.52 0.80
C VAL A 85 14.90 27.12 0.70
N ARG A 86 15.34 26.57 1.84
CA ARG A 86 15.90 25.22 1.93
C ARG A 86 14.87 24.24 2.48
N LEU A 87 14.70 23.12 1.78
CA LEU A 87 13.92 21.97 2.21
C LEU A 87 14.84 20.75 2.33
N ASP A 88 14.63 19.98 3.40
CA ASP A 88 15.39 18.78 3.71
C ASP A 88 14.44 17.64 4.04
N HIS A 89 14.56 16.51 3.34
CA HIS A 89 13.77 15.30 3.56
C HIS A 89 13.93 14.74 4.99
N ALA A 90 15.07 15.01 5.64
CA ALA A 90 15.29 14.65 7.04
C ALA A 90 14.25 15.30 7.97
N ALA A 91 13.90 16.56 7.70
CA ALA A 91 12.91 17.32 8.47
C ALA A 91 11.49 17.22 7.88
N HIS A 92 11.39 16.97 6.57
CA HIS A 92 10.15 16.96 5.81
C HIS A 92 9.97 15.63 5.08
N PRO A 93 9.38 14.61 5.74
CA PRO A 93 9.02 13.36 5.08
C PRO A 93 8.16 13.59 3.83
N MET A 94 8.24 12.67 2.88
CA MET A 94 7.57 12.77 1.57
C MET A 94 7.99 13.95 0.70
N LEU A 95 9.00 14.75 1.08
CA LEU A 95 9.52 15.82 0.21
C LEU A 95 9.97 15.27 -1.14
N VAL A 96 10.73 14.16 -1.14
CA VAL A 96 11.17 13.48 -2.37
C VAL A 96 10.21 12.34 -2.67
N ALA A 97 9.70 12.29 -3.89
CA ALA A 97 8.80 11.25 -4.35
C ALA A 97 9.50 9.89 -4.42
N THR A 98 8.76 8.82 -4.13
CA THR A 98 9.22 7.44 -4.32
C THR A 98 9.62 7.20 -5.77
N ASN A 99 10.71 6.47 -5.99
CA ASN A 99 11.30 6.16 -7.31
C ASN A 99 11.89 7.37 -8.05
N SER A 100 12.17 8.48 -7.35
CA SER A 100 12.96 9.59 -7.93
C SER A 100 14.37 9.15 -8.33
N CYS A 101 14.88 9.64 -9.46
CA CYS A 101 16.28 9.44 -9.83
C CYS A 101 17.24 10.18 -8.88
N ALA A 102 18.50 9.74 -8.83
CA ALA A 102 19.56 10.50 -8.19
C ALA A 102 19.78 11.82 -8.95
N SER A 103 20.04 12.91 -8.23
CA SER A 103 20.26 14.22 -8.85
C SER A 103 21.21 15.06 -8.02
N THR A 104 22.10 15.79 -8.68
CA THR A 104 23.00 16.75 -8.02
C THR A 104 23.29 17.92 -8.96
N GLY A 105 23.18 19.14 -8.46
CA GLY A 105 23.56 20.34 -9.18
C GLY A 105 22.58 21.49 -9.03
N VAL A 106 22.84 22.56 -9.76
CA VAL A 106 21.99 23.75 -9.79
C VAL A 106 21.18 23.76 -11.08
N LEU A 107 19.86 23.76 -10.95
CA LEU A 107 18.90 23.66 -12.05
C LEU A 107 18.11 24.97 -12.15
N PRO A 108 17.89 25.52 -13.35
CA PRO A 108 16.86 26.54 -13.52
C PRO A 108 15.49 25.95 -13.20
N VAL A 109 14.62 26.73 -12.56
CA VAL A 109 13.22 26.37 -12.35
C VAL A 109 12.36 27.03 -13.43
N CYS A 110 11.39 26.32 -13.98
CA CYS A 110 10.47 26.87 -14.98
C CYS A 110 9.01 26.50 -14.74
N ALA A 111 8.12 27.28 -15.37
CA ALA A 111 6.69 27.00 -15.40
C ALA A 111 6.39 25.78 -16.30
N PRO A 112 5.22 25.13 -16.17
CA PRO A 112 4.82 23.99 -17.00
C PRO A 112 4.65 24.34 -18.48
N THR A 113 4.47 25.62 -18.79
CA THR A 113 4.28 26.15 -20.15
C THR A 113 5.59 26.51 -20.85
N ASP A 114 6.74 26.34 -20.18
CA ASP A 114 8.06 26.56 -20.79
C ASP A 114 8.26 25.63 -21.99
N THR A 115 8.61 26.20 -23.14
CA THR A 115 8.79 25.45 -24.40
C THR A 115 10.14 24.73 -24.48
N SER A 116 11.03 24.95 -23.51
CA SER A 116 12.38 24.37 -23.41
C SER A 116 12.66 23.86 -21.98
N PRO A 117 11.95 22.83 -21.49
CA PRO A 117 12.11 22.32 -20.11
C PRO A 117 13.36 21.46 -19.91
N ALA A 118 14.12 21.16 -20.97
CA ALA A 118 15.26 20.27 -20.91
C ALA A 118 16.28 20.69 -19.83
N GLY A 119 16.62 19.78 -18.91
CA GLY A 119 17.56 20.02 -17.80
C GLY A 119 17.05 20.96 -16.70
N LYS A 120 15.77 21.36 -16.72
CA LYS A 120 15.17 22.25 -15.72
C LYS A 120 14.33 21.47 -14.70
N LEU A 121 14.07 22.10 -13.55
CA LEU A 121 13.04 21.68 -12.61
C LEU A 121 11.71 22.34 -12.97
N VAL A 122 10.70 21.55 -13.33
CA VAL A 122 9.40 22.07 -13.76
C VAL A 122 8.45 22.18 -12.55
N LEU A 123 7.95 23.38 -12.25
CA LEU A 123 6.98 23.62 -11.18
C LEU A 123 5.54 23.35 -11.69
N LEU A 124 5.03 22.15 -11.48
CA LEU A 124 3.70 21.71 -11.92
C LEU A 124 2.58 22.41 -11.13
N SER A 125 1.59 22.98 -11.80
CA SER A 125 0.49 23.75 -11.19
C SER A 125 -0.89 23.09 -11.31
N GLY A 126 -0.99 21.92 -11.95
CA GLY A 126 -2.25 21.20 -12.11
C GLY A 126 -2.70 20.49 -10.83
N PRO A 127 -4.01 20.22 -10.69
CA PRO A 127 -4.51 19.35 -9.63
C PRO A 127 -4.09 17.89 -9.87
N LYS A 128 -4.33 17.01 -8.89
CA LYS A 128 -3.90 15.60 -8.89
C LYS A 128 -4.24 14.85 -10.18
N GLU A 129 -5.39 15.16 -10.76
CA GLU A 129 -5.96 14.51 -11.94
C GLU A 129 -5.13 14.78 -13.20
N GLN A 130 -4.45 15.93 -13.24
CA GLN A 130 -3.60 16.34 -14.35
C GLN A 130 -2.15 15.93 -14.17
N PHE A 131 -1.76 15.53 -12.95
CA PHE A 131 -0.37 15.21 -12.63
C PHE A 131 0.24 14.16 -13.56
N PRO A 132 -0.42 13.02 -13.90
CA PRO A 132 0.17 12.04 -14.81
C PRO A 132 0.49 12.60 -16.20
N ALA A 133 -0.41 13.42 -16.76
CA ALA A 133 -0.20 14.04 -18.06
C ALA A 133 0.92 15.09 -18.02
N GLN A 134 0.98 15.88 -16.95
CA GLN A 134 2.03 16.87 -16.72
C GLN A 134 3.41 16.23 -16.52
N LEU A 135 3.49 15.16 -15.72
CA LEU A 135 4.70 14.37 -15.53
C LEU A 135 5.19 13.79 -16.86
N ALA A 136 4.29 13.20 -17.65
CA ALA A 136 4.63 12.64 -18.96
C ALA A 136 5.12 13.71 -19.95
N ALA A 137 4.55 14.93 -19.90
CA ALA A 137 5.03 16.06 -20.70
C ALA A 137 6.43 16.52 -20.28
N ALA A 138 6.69 16.63 -18.97
CA ALA A 138 8.01 16.98 -18.44
C ALA A 138 9.07 15.93 -18.84
N ALA A 139 8.73 14.64 -18.75
CA ALA A 139 9.61 13.55 -19.17
C ALA A 139 9.95 13.63 -20.67
N ARG A 140 8.95 13.80 -21.55
CA ARG A 140 9.18 13.98 -23.00
C ARG A 140 10.01 15.22 -23.32
N GLY A 141 9.92 16.25 -22.50
CA GLY A 141 10.70 17.47 -22.60
C GLY A 141 12.13 17.36 -22.06
N ASN A 142 12.55 16.18 -21.58
CA ASN A 142 13.84 15.96 -20.92
C ASN A 142 14.09 16.87 -19.71
N ALA A 143 13.04 17.19 -18.95
CA ALA A 143 13.20 17.86 -17.66
C ALA A 143 14.14 17.08 -16.74
N ALA A 144 14.82 17.76 -15.82
CA ALA A 144 15.63 17.09 -14.81
C ALA A 144 14.76 16.56 -13.66
N GLY A 145 13.67 17.25 -13.35
CA GLY A 145 12.71 16.85 -12.33
C GLY A 145 11.45 17.71 -12.34
N VAL A 146 10.52 17.39 -11.44
CA VAL A 146 9.27 18.14 -11.25
C VAL A 146 9.07 18.51 -9.78
N ALA A 147 8.35 19.59 -9.52
CA ALA A 147 7.89 19.95 -8.18
C ALA A 147 6.38 20.23 -8.23
N SER A 148 5.61 19.72 -7.27
CA SER A 148 4.14 19.83 -7.31
C SER A 148 3.51 19.78 -5.94
N ALA A 149 2.44 20.56 -5.73
CA ALA A 149 1.56 20.45 -4.58
C ALA A 149 0.28 19.64 -4.87
N ALA A 150 0.19 18.94 -6.01
CA ALA A 150 -1.04 18.29 -6.48
C ALA A 150 -1.60 17.23 -5.52
N PHE A 151 -0.75 16.59 -4.71
CA PHE A 151 -1.15 15.58 -3.73
C PHE A 151 -1.23 16.11 -2.30
N SER A 152 -0.84 17.37 -2.09
CA SER A 152 -0.90 17.99 -0.78
C SER A 152 -2.34 18.11 -0.27
N LYS A 153 -2.51 18.17 1.05
CA LYS A 153 -3.80 18.38 1.68
C LYS A 153 -3.74 19.59 2.60
N ARG A 154 -4.87 20.31 2.71
CA ARG A 154 -5.08 21.28 3.77
C ARG A 154 -6.10 20.69 4.75
N ILE A 155 -5.64 20.43 5.98
CA ILE A 155 -6.42 19.77 7.02
C ILE A 155 -6.52 20.75 8.18
N CYS A 156 -7.71 21.31 8.38
CA CYS A 156 -7.92 22.47 9.24
C CYS A 156 -6.96 23.63 8.86
N GLN A 157 -6.06 24.01 9.77
CA GLN A 157 -5.07 25.08 9.56
C GLN A 157 -3.68 24.54 9.15
N LYS A 158 -3.51 23.22 9.01
CA LYS A 158 -2.23 22.59 8.67
C LYS A 158 -2.17 22.28 7.18
N GLU A 159 -0.98 22.41 6.61
CA GLU A 159 -0.65 21.88 5.28
C GLU A 159 0.12 20.58 5.45
N ALA A 160 -0.23 19.59 4.64
CA ALA A 160 0.42 18.29 4.63
C ALA A 160 0.97 18.02 3.23
N ARG A 161 2.23 17.58 3.13
CA ARG A 161 2.78 17.05 1.88
C ARG A 161 2.08 15.75 1.55
N GLY A 162 1.76 15.54 0.27
CA GLY A 162 1.16 14.29 -0.18
C GLY A 162 2.19 13.31 -0.73
N ARG A 163 1.91 12.02 -0.61
CA ARG A 163 2.70 10.98 -1.26
C ARG A 163 2.64 11.12 -2.78
N ILE A 164 3.81 11.20 -3.42
CA ILE A 164 3.99 11.09 -4.87
C ILE A 164 4.80 9.81 -5.13
N GLU A 165 4.33 8.99 -6.06
CA GLU A 165 5.01 7.78 -6.51
C GLU A 165 5.23 7.86 -8.01
N LEU A 166 6.50 7.80 -8.43
CA LEU A 166 6.86 7.72 -9.83
C LEU A 166 6.89 6.26 -10.28
N SER A 167 6.88 6.05 -11.60
CA SER A 167 7.16 4.73 -12.17
C SER A 167 8.53 4.24 -11.71
N SER A 168 8.68 2.93 -11.54
CA SER A 168 10.01 2.33 -11.33
C SER A 168 10.97 2.78 -12.43
N TYR A 169 12.21 3.10 -12.04
CA TYR A 169 13.26 3.62 -12.94
C TYR A 169 12.88 4.92 -13.66
N SER A 170 12.13 5.82 -13.01
CA SER A 170 11.90 7.15 -13.57
C SER A 170 13.23 7.89 -13.77
N ASP A 171 13.42 8.50 -14.94
CA ASP A 171 14.57 9.38 -15.21
C ASP A 171 14.43 10.76 -14.52
N LEU A 172 13.27 11.03 -13.92
CA LEU A 172 12.98 12.26 -13.20
C LEU A 172 13.10 12.05 -11.69
N PHE A 173 13.52 13.10 -10.98
CA PHE A 173 13.15 13.23 -9.57
C PHE A 173 11.88 14.07 -9.45
N ALA A 174 11.12 13.87 -8.37
CA ALA A 174 9.97 14.71 -8.07
C ALA A 174 9.96 15.19 -6.61
N LEU A 175 9.52 16.43 -6.43
CA LEU A 175 9.34 17.06 -5.12
C LEU A 175 7.85 17.25 -4.82
N SER A 176 7.39 16.72 -3.68
CA SER A 176 6.06 17.01 -3.15
C SER A 176 6.12 18.28 -2.31
N LEU A 177 5.41 19.32 -2.73
CA LEU A 177 5.37 20.63 -2.07
C LEU A 177 4.11 20.80 -1.22
N THR A 178 4.16 21.66 -0.19
CA THR A 178 2.92 22.18 0.40
C THR A 178 2.29 23.24 -0.52
N PRO A 179 0.99 23.56 -0.37
CA PRO A 179 0.37 24.64 -1.12
C PRO A 179 1.07 25.99 -0.96
N SER A 180 1.52 26.33 0.26
CA SER A 180 2.22 27.60 0.51
C SER A 180 3.60 27.66 -0.12
N GLU A 181 4.35 26.56 -0.10
CA GLU A 181 5.65 26.47 -0.78
C GLU A 181 5.52 26.56 -2.30
N HIS A 182 4.53 25.87 -2.87
CA HIS A 182 4.24 25.96 -4.28
C HIS A 182 3.86 27.38 -4.69
N HIS A 183 2.96 28.03 -3.94
CA HIS A 183 2.55 29.41 -4.19
C HIS A 183 3.73 30.38 -4.10
N TYR A 184 4.59 30.22 -3.09
CA TYR A 184 5.81 31.00 -2.95
C TYR A 184 6.72 30.85 -4.16
N LEU A 185 6.96 29.62 -4.62
CA LEU A 185 7.82 29.36 -5.79
C LEU A 185 7.20 29.87 -7.10
N ALA A 186 5.88 29.80 -7.25
CA ALA A 186 5.18 30.36 -8.40
C ALA A 186 5.33 31.88 -8.46
N ALA A 187 5.08 32.58 -7.34
CA ALA A 187 5.28 34.03 -7.25
C ALA A 187 6.76 34.43 -7.44
N ALA A 188 7.69 33.60 -6.95
CA ALA A 188 9.12 33.79 -7.14
C ALA A 188 9.51 33.72 -8.63
N LEU A 189 8.97 32.76 -9.38
CA LEU A 189 9.17 32.61 -10.83
C LEU A 189 8.58 33.77 -11.63
N GLU A 190 7.40 34.25 -11.26
CA GLU A 190 6.77 35.42 -11.89
C GLU A 190 7.62 36.69 -11.71
N ALA A 191 8.27 36.82 -10.56
CA ALA A 191 9.11 37.96 -10.22
C ALA A 191 10.55 37.86 -10.80
N GLY A 192 10.96 36.72 -11.36
CA GLY A 192 12.25 36.56 -12.04
C GLY A 192 12.83 35.15 -11.98
N PRO A 193 14.05 34.94 -12.51
CA PRO A 193 14.69 33.63 -12.52
C PRO A 193 14.86 33.04 -11.12
N VAL A 194 14.51 31.75 -10.99
CA VAL A 194 14.72 30.94 -9.77
C VAL A 194 15.64 29.79 -10.12
N ALA A 195 16.61 29.51 -9.25
CA ALA A 195 17.47 28.34 -9.33
C ALA A 195 17.16 27.38 -8.17
N ALA A 196 17.28 26.09 -8.42
CA ALA A 196 17.18 25.03 -7.42
C ALA A 196 18.50 24.28 -7.33
N GLU A 197 19.20 24.39 -6.21
CA GLU A 197 20.33 23.52 -5.89
C GLU A 197 19.78 22.22 -5.29
N VAL A 198 19.96 21.10 -5.99
CA VAL A 198 19.39 19.80 -5.64
C VAL A 198 20.53 18.84 -5.26
N ALA A 199 20.33 18.05 -4.22
CA ALA A 199 21.16 16.90 -3.89
C ALA A 199 20.27 15.75 -3.38
N ILE A 200 20.05 14.76 -4.24
CA ILE A 200 19.26 13.55 -3.99
C ILE A 200 20.16 12.35 -4.22
N ALA A 201 20.37 11.57 -3.16
CA ALA A 201 21.11 10.31 -3.20
C ALA A 201 20.15 9.15 -2.94
N ILE A 202 20.24 8.12 -3.78
CA ILE A 202 19.41 6.91 -3.70
C ILE A 202 20.31 5.65 -3.71
N ASP A 203 19.76 4.55 -3.22
CA ASP A 203 20.27 3.20 -3.45
C ASP A 203 19.24 2.40 -4.27
N GLN A 204 19.71 1.57 -5.18
CA GLN A 204 18.89 0.72 -6.06
C GLN A 204 19.23 -0.77 -5.91
N LEU A 205 19.92 -1.13 -4.82
CA LEU A 205 20.21 -2.50 -4.45
C LEU A 205 19.26 -2.95 -3.35
N GLY A 206 18.66 -4.13 -3.52
CA GLY A 206 17.76 -4.67 -2.53
C GLY A 206 16.88 -5.81 -3.06
N CYS A 207 15.98 -6.23 -2.20
CA CYS A 207 15.00 -7.28 -2.41
C CYS A 207 13.64 -6.78 -1.93
N VAL A 208 12.59 -7.56 -2.19
CA VAL A 208 11.27 -7.40 -1.56
C VAL A 208 11.26 -8.29 -0.31
N PRO A 209 11.43 -7.74 0.90
CA PRO A 209 11.51 -8.55 2.12
C PRO A 209 10.12 -8.88 2.66
N VAL A 210 9.89 -10.13 3.06
CA VAL A 210 8.66 -10.55 3.73
C VAL A 210 9.02 -11.28 5.02
N LEU A 211 8.54 -10.79 6.16
CA LEU A 211 8.71 -11.44 7.45
C LEU A 211 7.54 -12.41 7.70
N GLU A 212 7.86 -13.69 7.84
CA GLU A 212 6.94 -14.74 8.27
C GLU A 212 7.29 -15.17 9.70
N ILE A 213 6.26 -15.30 10.54
CA ILE A 213 6.36 -15.78 11.92
C ILE A 213 5.29 -16.85 12.13
N ARG A 214 5.67 -18.05 12.55
CA ARG A 214 4.74 -19.12 12.91
C ARG A 214 4.88 -19.44 14.39
N THR A 215 3.78 -19.33 15.15
CA THR A 215 3.80 -19.64 16.60
C THR A 215 3.96 -21.13 16.87
N ASP A 216 3.45 -21.97 15.96
CA ASP A 216 3.67 -23.41 15.94
C ASP A 216 4.08 -23.85 14.52
N PRO A 217 5.37 -24.07 14.24
CA PRO A 217 5.82 -24.48 12.91
C PRO A 217 5.38 -25.91 12.53
N ALA A 218 5.00 -26.74 13.50
CA ALA A 218 4.53 -28.10 13.24
C ALA A 218 3.03 -28.16 12.90
N ALA A 219 2.27 -27.09 13.19
CA ALA A 219 0.86 -27.02 12.89
C ALA A 219 0.58 -27.14 11.39
N CYS A 220 -0.37 -28.00 11.03
CA CYS A 220 -0.83 -28.17 9.65
C CYS A 220 -1.95 -27.19 9.26
N LYS A 221 -2.57 -26.53 10.25
CA LYS A 221 -3.65 -25.55 10.07
C LYS A 221 -3.42 -24.37 10.99
N GLU A 222 -3.62 -23.19 10.45
CA GLU A 222 -3.38 -21.93 11.14
C GLU A 222 -4.26 -20.82 10.58
N ILE A 223 -4.56 -19.83 11.42
CA ILE A 223 -5.08 -18.54 10.96
C ILE A 223 -3.88 -17.66 10.60
N LEU A 224 -3.97 -16.96 9.46
CA LEU A 224 -2.98 -15.98 9.07
C LEU A 224 -3.43 -14.58 9.50
N LEU A 225 -2.55 -13.87 10.20
CA LEU A 225 -2.68 -12.46 10.52
C LEU A 225 -1.66 -11.70 9.66
N CYS A 226 -2.08 -10.70 8.91
CA CYS A 226 -1.15 -9.91 8.11
C CYS A 226 -1.36 -8.42 8.26
N ALA A 227 -0.28 -7.68 8.05
CA ALA A 227 -0.27 -6.23 7.92
C ALA A 227 0.85 -5.87 6.96
N HIS A 228 0.67 -4.84 6.14
CA HIS A 228 1.75 -4.41 5.28
C HIS A 228 2.81 -3.61 6.06
N ILE A 229 4.08 -3.77 5.71
CA ILE A 229 5.23 -3.20 6.44
C ILE A 229 5.84 -1.96 5.75
N CYS A 230 5.33 -1.61 4.57
CA CYS A 230 5.89 -0.54 3.75
C CYS A 230 5.26 0.84 4.06
N HIS A 231 5.53 1.78 3.16
CA HIS A 231 5.31 3.23 3.16
C HIS A 231 6.45 4.10 3.70
N LEU A 232 6.59 5.25 3.03
CA LEU A 232 7.46 6.33 3.48
C LEU A 232 7.04 6.78 4.88
N ARG A 233 7.99 7.33 5.62
CA ARG A 233 7.68 7.89 6.93
C ARG A 233 6.77 9.12 6.79
N PRO A 234 5.96 9.44 7.82
CA PRO A 234 5.90 8.75 9.10
C PRO A 234 5.07 7.46 9.06
N GLY A 235 3.98 7.37 8.28
CA GLY A 235 3.24 6.11 8.07
C GLY A 235 2.81 5.44 9.37
N ALA A 236 2.37 6.23 10.35
CA ALA A 236 2.08 5.76 11.70
C ALA A 236 0.78 4.95 11.74
N ASN A 237 -0.30 5.49 11.18
CA ASN A 237 -1.52 4.72 11.01
C ASN A 237 -1.36 3.75 9.83
N ASP A 238 -0.76 4.18 8.72
CA ASP A 238 -0.60 3.43 7.47
C ASP A 238 0.87 3.01 7.21
N ASN A 239 1.32 1.83 7.66
CA ASN A 239 0.59 0.85 8.46
C ASN A 239 1.39 0.33 9.66
N ALA A 240 2.14 1.22 10.33
CA ALA A 240 2.82 0.86 11.56
C ALA A 240 1.82 0.43 12.66
N SER A 241 0.59 0.96 12.65
CA SER A 241 -0.46 0.61 13.60
C SER A 241 -0.88 -0.86 13.54
N GLY A 242 -1.09 -1.42 12.34
CA GLY A 242 -1.46 -2.82 12.16
C GLY A 242 -0.33 -3.75 12.56
N VAL A 243 0.91 -3.41 12.21
CA VAL A 243 2.11 -4.15 12.60
C VAL A 243 2.27 -4.18 14.13
N ALA A 244 2.17 -3.02 14.78
CA ALA A 244 2.28 -2.89 16.23
C ALA A 244 1.20 -3.68 16.96
N LEU A 245 -0.04 -3.64 16.47
CA LEU A 245 -1.15 -4.39 17.05
C LEU A 245 -0.89 -5.90 17.02
N LEU A 246 -0.47 -6.43 15.86
CA LEU A 246 -0.22 -7.87 15.70
C LEU A 246 0.98 -8.36 16.53
N CYS A 247 2.06 -7.57 16.62
CA CYS A 247 3.19 -7.89 17.49
C CYS A 247 2.79 -7.94 18.97
N GLU A 248 1.96 -7.00 19.43
CA GLU A 248 1.51 -6.95 20.82
C GLU A 248 0.46 -8.01 21.15
N LEU A 249 -0.37 -8.40 20.19
CA LEU A 249 -1.23 -9.58 20.31
C LEU A 249 -0.40 -10.83 20.60
N LEU A 250 0.65 -11.09 19.81
CA LEU A 250 1.53 -12.23 20.09
C LEU A 250 2.20 -12.12 21.46
N ARG A 251 2.75 -10.95 21.81
CA ARG A 251 3.44 -10.77 23.09
C ARG A 251 2.55 -11.02 24.30
N THR A 252 1.26 -10.73 24.18
CA THR A 252 0.33 -10.82 25.31
C THR A 252 -0.48 -12.10 25.36
N ALA A 253 -0.63 -12.81 24.23
CA ALA A 253 -1.55 -13.94 24.14
C ALA A 253 -0.99 -15.20 23.48
N ALA A 254 0.22 -15.20 22.88
CA ALA A 254 0.68 -16.34 22.06
C ALA A 254 0.52 -17.73 22.71
N GLU A 255 0.72 -17.85 24.02
CA GLU A 255 0.59 -19.12 24.76
C GLU A 255 -0.85 -19.63 24.89
N SER A 256 -1.86 -18.76 24.78
CA SER A 256 -3.28 -19.09 24.91
C SER A 256 -4.01 -19.23 23.56
N LEU A 257 -3.31 -18.96 22.46
CA LEU A 257 -3.87 -19.01 21.12
C LEU A 257 -3.68 -20.38 20.47
N PRO A 258 -4.59 -20.81 19.58
CA PRO A 258 -4.27 -21.84 18.61
C PRO A 258 -3.12 -21.39 17.68
N ALA A 259 -2.62 -22.30 16.84
CA ALA A 259 -1.54 -22.00 15.91
C ALA A 259 -1.90 -20.82 14.97
N VAL A 260 -1.11 -19.76 15.02
CA VAL A 260 -1.26 -18.58 14.16
C VAL A 260 0.03 -18.30 13.41
N ARG A 261 -0.13 -17.76 12.20
CA ARG A 261 0.98 -17.26 11.38
C ARG A 261 0.83 -15.77 11.17
N LEU A 262 1.88 -15.02 11.41
CA LEU A 262 1.95 -13.61 11.05
C LEU A 262 2.77 -13.45 9.77
N VAL A 263 2.30 -12.59 8.87
CA VAL A 263 3.05 -12.18 7.69
C VAL A 263 3.06 -10.65 7.61
N PHE A 264 4.25 -10.07 7.63
CA PHE A 264 4.48 -8.66 7.36
C PHE A 264 5.17 -8.53 6.00
N ALA A 265 4.48 -7.93 5.03
CA ALA A 265 4.94 -7.87 3.64
C ALA A 265 4.75 -6.46 3.06
N PRO A 266 5.54 -6.06 2.06
CA PRO A 266 5.17 -4.93 1.21
C PRO A 266 3.79 -5.15 0.60
N GLU A 267 2.94 -4.12 0.67
CA GLU A 267 1.53 -4.19 0.27
C GLU A 267 1.39 -4.63 -1.20
N PHE A 268 0.51 -5.61 -1.43
CA PHE A 268 0.25 -6.32 -2.68
C PHE A 268 1.44 -7.07 -3.28
N THR A 269 2.57 -6.41 -3.53
CA THR A 269 3.71 -6.99 -4.26
C THR A 269 4.49 -7.99 -3.41
N GLY A 270 4.70 -7.70 -2.13
CA GLY A 270 5.33 -8.62 -1.19
C GLY A 270 4.42 -9.79 -0.85
N MET A 271 3.15 -9.51 -0.56
CA MET A 271 2.18 -10.56 -0.24
C MET A 271 1.93 -11.47 -1.45
N SER A 272 1.84 -10.94 -2.67
CA SER A 272 1.70 -11.78 -3.88
C SER A 272 2.93 -12.66 -4.13
N ALA A 273 4.15 -12.14 -3.92
CA ALA A 273 5.39 -12.93 -3.99
C ALA A 273 5.39 -14.07 -2.96
N TYR A 274 5.01 -13.77 -1.73
CA TYR A 274 4.90 -14.74 -0.65
C TYR A 274 3.84 -15.83 -0.95
N LEU A 275 2.64 -15.44 -1.39
CA LEU A 275 1.56 -16.36 -1.74
C LEU A 275 1.90 -17.23 -2.95
N ALA A 276 2.70 -16.73 -3.90
CA ALA A 276 3.19 -17.52 -5.03
C ALA A 276 4.22 -18.58 -4.61
N ALA A 277 4.97 -18.35 -3.53
CA ALA A 277 6.04 -19.22 -3.08
C ALA A 277 5.62 -20.19 -1.97
N THR A 278 4.65 -19.83 -1.14
CA THR A 278 4.22 -20.67 0.00
C THR A 278 3.30 -21.81 -0.45
N ALA A 279 3.53 -23.00 0.09
CA ALA A 279 2.63 -24.13 -0.06
C ALA A 279 1.59 -24.21 1.07
N VAL A 280 1.78 -23.45 2.16
CA VAL A 280 0.98 -23.54 3.38
C VAL A 280 -0.20 -22.58 3.30
N LYS A 281 -1.40 -23.12 3.23
CA LYS A 281 -2.65 -22.36 3.16
C LYS A 281 -3.25 -22.20 4.55
N PRO A 282 -3.54 -20.96 4.99
CA PRO A 282 -4.25 -20.76 6.23
C PRO A 282 -5.74 -21.09 6.04
N VAL A 283 -6.42 -21.38 7.15
CA VAL A 283 -7.88 -21.65 7.14
C VAL A 283 -8.69 -20.36 6.96
N PHE A 284 -8.14 -19.25 7.44
CA PHE A 284 -8.76 -17.93 7.44
C PHE A 284 -7.67 -16.86 7.57
N VAL A 285 -7.94 -15.67 7.04
CA VAL A 285 -6.99 -14.54 7.05
C VAL A 285 -7.65 -13.32 7.70
N VAL A 286 -6.91 -12.66 8.59
CA VAL A 286 -7.24 -11.32 9.08
C VAL A 286 -6.13 -10.38 8.64
N ASN A 287 -6.44 -9.50 7.69
CA ASN A 287 -5.58 -8.39 7.32
C ASN A 287 -5.86 -7.20 8.24
N VAL A 288 -4.83 -6.58 8.78
CA VAL A 288 -4.92 -5.46 9.73
C VAL A 288 -4.20 -4.27 9.12
N ASP A 289 -4.96 -3.24 8.75
CA ASP A 289 -4.46 -2.10 8.00
C ASP A 289 -5.10 -0.79 8.44
N MET A 290 -4.30 0.16 8.90
CA MET A 290 -4.78 1.44 9.46
C MET A 290 -5.78 1.24 10.60
N VAL A 291 -5.32 0.81 11.77
CA VAL A 291 -6.18 0.52 12.93
C VAL A 291 -5.95 1.41 14.14
N GLY A 292 -5.08 2.42 13.99
CA GLY A 292 -4.62 3.27 15.06
C GLY A 292 -5.16 4.69 15.05
N GLY A 293 -5.66 5.22 13.94
CA GLY A 293 -6.06 6.62 13.82
C GLY A 293 -7.14 7.00 14.85
N ASP A 294 -6.92 8.07 15.60
CA ASP A 294 -7.90 8.59 16.55
C ASP A 294 -9.09 9.16 15.77
N PRO A 295 -10.31 8.62 15.92
CA PRO A 295 -11.47 9.12 15.19
C PRO A 295 -11.77 10.61 15.42
N ALA A 296 -11.43 11.16 16.59
CA ALA A 296 -11.63 12.57 16.92
C ALA A 296 -10.63 13.50 16.22
N ILE A 297 -9.44 13.00 15.89
CA ILE A 297 -8.35 13.78 15.27
C ILE A 297 -8.32 13.56 13.74
N THR A 298 -8.52 12.32 13.32
CA THR A 298 -8.35 11.87 11.93
C THR A 298 -9.66 11.78 11.17
N GLY A 299 -10.80 11.72 11.86
CA GLY A 299 -12.10 11.38 11.26
C GLY A 299 -12.21 9.93 10.80
N ALA A 300 -11.20 9.09 11.10
CA ALA A 300 -11.11 7.73 10.62
C ALA A 300 -12.15 6.82 11.30
N GLN A 301 -12.82 6.00 10.50
CA GLN A 301 -13.88 5.10 10.93
C GLN A 301 -13.41 3.66 10.82
N LEU A 302 -13.39 2.93 11.94
CA LEU A 302 -13.03 1.51 11.95
C LEU A 302 -14.09 0.69 11.19
N GLU A 303 -13.63 -0.23 10.35
CA GLU A 303 -14.41 -1.15 9.54
C GLU A 303 -13.89 -2.59 9.67
N LEU A 304 -14.83 -3.53 9.64
CA LEU A 304 -14.60 -4.93 9.31
C LEU A 304 -15.12 -5.16 7.90
N GLU A 305 -14.22 -5.25 6.94
CA GLU A 305 -14.57 -5.60 5.57
C GLU A 305 -14.60 -7.13 5.43
N CYS A 306 -15.78 -7.65 5.09
CA CYS A 306 -16.00 -9.08 4.92
C CYS A 306 -15.36 -9.62 3.64
N SER A 307 -15.10 -10.93 3.63
CA SER A 307 -14.75 -11.66 2.42
C SER A 307 -15.88 -11.57 1.39
N PRO A 308 -15.61 -11.82 0.10
CA PRO A 308 -16.68 -11.95 -0.87
C PRO A 308 -17.65 -13.08 -0.47
N PRO A 309 -18.95 -13.00 -0.84
CA PRO A 309 -19.96 -13.97 -0.39
C PRO A 309 -19.65 -15.44 -0.71
N TYR A 310 -18.96 -15.72 -1.82
CA TYR A 310 -18.59 -17.08 -2.25
C TYR A 310 -17.37 -17.66 -1.51
N LEU A 311 -16.69 -16.86 -0.68
CA LEU A 311 -15.63 -17.29 0.25
C LEU A 311 -16.06 -17.10 1.70
N HIS A 312 -17.37 -17.05 1.97
CA HIS A 312 -17.88 -16.90 3.33
C HIS A 312 -17.36 -18.00 4.25
N HIS A 313 -16.95 -17.62 5.46
CA HIS A 313 -16.45 -18.54 6.47
C HIS A 313 -17.06 -18.21 7.83
N PRO A 314 -17.45 -19.19 8.67
CA PRO A 314 -18.07 -18.94 9.97
C PRO A 314 -17.25 -18.07 10.94
N LEU A 315 -15.91 -18.08 10.80
CA LEU A 315 -15.04 -17.17 11.58
C LEU A 315 -15.34 -15.69 11.31
N GLN A 316 -15.74 -15.34 10.09
CA GLN A 316 -16.14 -13.96 9.79
C GLN A 316 -17.38 -13.56 10.59
N ASP A 317 -18.38 -14.43 10.67
CA ASP A 317 -19.61 -14.16 11.43
C ASP A 317 -19.29 -13.97 12.91
N ARG A 318 -18.43 -14.84 13.45
CA ARG A 318 -17.98 -14.73 14.84
C ARG A 318 -17.25 -13.42 15.11
N LEU A 319 -16.37 -12.99 14.21
CA LEU A 319 -15.67 -11.71 14.34
C LEU A 319 -16.65 -10.53 14.26
N ALA A 320 -17.62 -10.57 13.34
CA ALA A 320 -18.66 -9.54 13.21
C ALA A 320 -19.56 -9.45 14.45
N GLU A 321 -19.90 -10.58 15.08
CA GLU A 321 -20.63 -10.64 16.36
C GLU A 321 -19.84 -9.98 17.50
N LEU A 322 -18.53 -10.24 17.57
CA LEU A 322 -17.65 -9.63 18.57
C LEU A 322 -17.59 -8.11 18.41
N PHE A 323 -17.47 -7.61 17.17
CA PHE A 323 -17.54 -6.16 16.91
C PHE A 323 -18.90 -5.57 17.25
N SER A 324 -19.99 -6.25 16.91
CA SER A 324 -21.36 -5.81 17.24
C SER A 324 -21.57 -5.73 18.76
N SER A 325 -20.88 -6.58 19.52
CA SER A 325 -20.89 -6.60 20.99
C SER A 325 -19.90 -5.63 21.64
N SER A 326 -19.14 -4.88 20.83
CA SER A 326 -18.09 -3.94 21.26
C SER A 326 -18.34 -2.54 20.67
N PRO A 327 -19.49 -1.91 20.97
CA PRO A 327 -19.91 -0.64 20.36
C PRO A 327 -18.93 0.52 20.62
N GLU A 328 -18.09 0.42 21.65
CA GLU A 328 -17.02 1.38 21.95
C GLU A 328 -15.96 1.49 20.86
N LEU A 329 -15.77 0.44 20.03
CA LEU A 329 -14.88 0.48 18.87
C LEU A 329 -15.52 1.18 17.67
N GLY A 330 -16.83 1.45 17.72
CA GLY A 330 -17.58 2.11 16.64
C GLY A 330 -17.53 1.37 15.30
N CYS A 331 -17.11 0.10 15.26
CA CYS A 331 -16.79 -0.60 14.03
C CYS A 331 -18.01 -0.82 13.12
N ARG A 332 -17.85 -0.59 11.82
CA ARG A 332 -18.86 -0.89 10.80
C ARG A 332 -18.50 -2.15 10.04
N VAL A 333 -19.43 -3.08 9.89
CA VAL A 333 -19.24 -4.24 9.01
C VAL A 333 -19.60 -3.84 7.58
N THR A 334 -18.70 -4.08 6.63
CA THR A 334 -18.87 -3.68 5.22
C THR A 334 -18.67 -4.85 4.27
N ALA A 335 -19.24 -4.74 3.07
CA ALA A 335 -19.02 -5.72 2.01
C ALA A 335 -17.63 -5.56 1.38
N PHE A 336 -17.13 -6.62 0.76
CA PHE A 336 -15.84 -6.64 0.09
C PHE A 336 -15.63 -5.50 -0.92
N LYS A 337 -14.49 -4.82 -0.78
CA LYS A 337 -13.95 -3.76 -1.62
C LYS A 337 -12.56 -4.14 -2.12
N GLY A 338 -11.73 -4.67 -1.23
CA GLY A 338 -10.41 -5.25 -1.47
C GLY A 338 -9.32 -4.22 -1.75
N TYR A 339 -9.22 -3.20 -0.89
CA TYR A 339 -8.21 -2.14 -1.00
C TYR A 339 -6.85 -2.47 -0.39
N SER A 340 -6.67 -3.65 0.21
CA SER A 340 -5.43 -4.08 0.87
C SER A 340 -5.18 -5.58 0.58
N ASP A 341 -4.17 -6.18 1.23
CA ASP A 341 -3.66 -7.53 0.94
C ASP A 341 -4.72 -8.65 1.02
N HIS A 342 -5.80 -8.48 1.79
CA HIS A 342 -6.90 -9.47 1.86
C HIS A 342 -7.52 -9.75 0.49
N ALA A 343 -7.42 -8.80 -0.45
CA ALA A 343 -7.93 -8.97 -1.81
C ALA A 343 -7.23 -10.08 -2.59
N LEU A 344 -5.95 -10.34 -2.32
CA LEU A 344 -5.18 -11.38 -3.02
C LEU A 344 -5.73 -12.78 -2.76
N PHE A 345 -6.22 -13.00 -1.54
CA PHE A 345 -6.76 -14.27 -1.07
C PHE A 345 -8.10 -14.63 -1.73
N ALA A 346 -8.84 -13.62 -2.22
CA ALA A 346 -10.14 -13.81 -2.85
C ALA A 346 -10.10 -14.46 -4.25
N SER A 347 -8.93 -14.46 -4.88
CA SER A 347 -8.73 -15.04 -6.22
C SER A 347 -8.86 -16.55 -6.22
N LYS A 348 -9.23 -17.16 -7.36
CA LYS A 348 -9.28 -18.64 -7.48
C LYS A 348 -7.92 -19.33 -7.33
N ALA A 349 -6.83 -18.61 -7.62
CA ALA A 349 -5.47 -19.14 -7.46
C ALA A 349 -5.10 -19.33 -5.98
N VAL A 350 -5.61 -18.48 -5.08
CA VAL A 350 -5.35 -18.55 -3.64
C VAL A 350 -6.51 -19.23 -2.91
N ALA A 351 -7.73 -18.72 -3.10
CA ALA A 351 -9.01 -19.22 -2.61
C ALA A 351 -9.04 -19.44 -1.09
N VAL A 352 -8.81 -18.37 -0.34
CA VAL A 352 -8.83 -18.37 1.12
C VAL A 352 -9.76 -17.25 1.62
N PRO A 353 -10.67 -17.53 2.56
CA PRO A 353 -11.47 -16.50 3.21
C PRO A 353 -10.57 -15.48 3.94
N ALA A 354 -10.73 -14.21 3.59
CA ALA A 354 -9.95 -13.13 4.16
C ALA A 354 -10.83 -11.92 4.46
N VAL A 355 -10.67 -11.37 5.65
CA VAL A 355 -11.28 -10.12 6.08
C VAL A 355 -10.21 -9.05 6.25
N LEU A 356 -10.62 -7.79 6.15
CA LEU A 356 -9.80 -6.65 6.54
C LEU A 356 -10.42 -6.00 7.79
N ILE A 357 -9.60 -5.78 8.81
CA ILE A 357 -9.88 -4.83 9.87
C ILE A 357 -9.06 -3.58 9.56
N GLY A 358 -9.73 -2.47 9.33
CA GLY A 358 -9.03 -1.23 9.00
C GLY A 358 -9.88 0.00 9.09
N GLN A 359 -9.29 1.17 8.87
CA GLN A 359 -10.02 2.43 8.94
C GLN A 359 -10.17 3.10 7.59
N THR A 360 -11.33 3.70 7.37
CA THR A 360 -11.60 4.55 6.20
C THR A 360 -11.78 6.00 6.63
N GLY A 361 -11.57 6.93 5.69
CA GLY A 361 -11.83 8.36 5.94
C GLY A 361 -10.74 9.12 6.71
N ASP A 362 -9.60 8.49 7.02
CA ASP A 362 -8.46 9.17 7.64
C ASP A 362 -7.95 10.33 6.77
N VAL A 363 -8.06 11.55 7.29
CA VAL A 363 -7.66 12.77 6.58
C VAL A 363 -6.15 12.84 6.33
N TYR A 364 -5.33 12.21 7.18
CA TYR A 364 -3.86 12.23 7.11
C TYR A 364 -3.27 11.09 6.27
N ASN A 365 -4.06 10.10 5.85
CA ASN A 365 -3.60 9.00 4.99
C ASN A 365 -2.80 9.52 3.78
N HIS A 366 -1.64 8.88 3.54
CA HIS A 366 -0.67 9.25 2.49
C HIS A 366 -0.16 10.70 2.57
N THR A 367 0.00 11.23 3.79
CA THR A 367 0.64 12.54 4.00
C THR A 367 1.75 12.46 5.05
N ASP A 368 2.60 13.49 5.08
CA ASP A 368 3.64 13.67 6.10
C ASP A 368 3.07 14.01 7.50
N LEU A 369 1.75 14.06 7.64
CA LEU A 369 1.04 14.20 8.91
C LEU A 369 0.42 12.89 9.41
N ASP A 370 0.59 11.75 8.74
CA ASP A 370 0.23 10.44 9.31
C ASP A 370 1.24 10.04 10.41
N ARG A 371 1.05 10.60 11.61
CA ARG A 371 2.00 10.57 12.73
C ARG A 371 1.42 9.92 13.97
N VAL A 372 2.31 9.48 14.84
CA VAL A 372 1.99 8.77 16.09
C VAL A 372 1.06 9.59 17.01
N GLU A 373 1.16 10.93 16.98
CA GLU A 373 0.32 11.81 17.82
C GLU A 373 -1.15 11.83 17.39
N ASN A 374 -1.45 11.33 16.18
CA ASN A 374 -2.81 11.23 15.66
C ASN A 374 -3.43 9.86 15.92
N LEU A 375 -2.75 8.96 16.66
CA LEU A 375 -3.28 7.64 16.99
C LEU A 375 -4.07 7.66 18.32
N CYS A 376 -4.98 6.70 18.48
CA CYS A 376 -5.69 6.40 19.71
C CYS A 376 -5.21 5.04 20.27
N PRO A 377 -4.23 5.06 21.21
CA PRO A 377 -3.69 3.83 21.81
C PRO A 377 -4.75 2.97 22.50
N ASP A 378 -5.76 3.60 23.12
CA ASP A 378 -6.83 2.91 23.82
C ASP A 378 -7.74 2.12 22.86
N GLN A 379 -8.03 2.67 21.67
CA GLN A 379 -8.75 1.96 20.61
C GLN A 379 -7.91 0.76 20.12
N MET A 380 -6.62 0.96 19.86
CA MET A 380 -5.73 -0.12 19.42
C MET A 380 -5.66 -1.25 20.46
N ALA A 381 -5.55 -0.92 21.75
CA ALA A 381 -5.55 -1.90 22.83
C ALA A 381 -6.88 -2.65 22.95
N SER A 382 -8.00 -1.96 22.77
CA SER A 382 -9.34 -2.56 22.77
C SER A 382 -9.53 -3.51 21.60
N LEU A 383 -9.08 -3.12 20.40
CA LEU A 383 -9.08 -3.97 19.22
C LEU A 383 -8.17 -5.20 19.39
N CYS A 384 -7.00 -5.03 19.99
CA CYS A 384 -6.10 -6.15 20.29
C CYS A 384 -6.75 -7.18 21.22
N LYS A 385 -7.49 -6.73 22.25
CA LYS A 385 -8.25 -7.61 23.15
C LYS A 385 -9.38 -8.34 22.40
N LEU A 386 -10.11 -7.64 21.53
CA LEU A 386 -11.15 -8.23 20.70
C LEU A 386 -10.57 -9.32 19.78
N LEU A 387 -9.48 -9.02 19.08
CA LEU A 387 -8.83 -9.97 18.18
C LEU A 387 -8.22 -11.17 18.94
N THR A 388 -7.67 -10.94 20.13
CA THR A 388 -7.23 -12.02 21.02
C THR A 388 -8.38 -12.95 21.38
N ARG A 389 -9.53 -12.38 21.80
CA ARG A 389 -10.74 -13.15 22.10
C ARG A 389 -11.23 -13.94 20.90
N PHE A 390 -11.28 -13.31 19.73
CA PHE A 390 -11.62 -13.97 18.48
C PHE A 390 -10.75 -15.21 18.22
N LEU A 391 -9.42 -15.08 18.36
CA LEU A 391 -8.50 -16.19 18.10
C LEU A 391 -8.61 -17.32 19.14
N VAL A 392 -8.86 -17.01 20.41
CA VAL A 392 -9.16 -18.03 21.44
C VAL A 392 -10.44 -18.81 21.07
N GLU A 393 -11.47 -18.10 20.60
CA GLU A 393 -12.74 -18.71 20.19
C GLU A 393 -12.67 -19.38 18.80
N ALA A 394 -11.56 -19.21 18.06
CA ALA A 394 -11.41 -19.72 16.70
C ALA A 394 -11.01 -21.20 16.63
N ALA A 395 -10.50 -21.80 17.71
CA ALA A 395 -9.99 -23.18 17.71
C ALA A 395 -10.94 -24.23 17.10
N PRO A 396 -12.27 -24.21 17.38
CA PRO A 396 -13.21 -25.17 16.78
C PRO A 396 -13.35 -25.07 15.26
N TYR A 397 -12.94 -23.95 14.66
CA TYR A 397 -13.12 -23.68 13.23
C TYR A 397 -11.93 -24.09 12.38
N TYR A 398 -10.82 -24.54 12.98
CA TYR A 398 -9.64 -24.97 12.22
C TYR A 398 -9.95 -26.21 11.38
N ASP A 399 -10.95 -27.00 11.76
CA ASP A 399 -11.36 -28.19 11.02
C ASP A 399 -12.40 -27.96 9.92
N VAL A 400 -12.84 -26.72 9.72
CA VAL A 400 -13.71 -26.36 8.60
C VAL A 400 -12.97 -26.62 7.27
N PRO A 401 -13.56 -27.37 6.32
CA PRO A 401 -12.95 -27.60 5.03
C PRO A 401 -12.68 -26.30 4.26
N GLY A 402 -11.50 -26.21 3.65
CA GLY A 402 -11.14 -25.08 2.79
C GLY A 402 -11.89 -25.08 1.45
N PHE A 403 -11.68 -24.02 0.67
CA PHE A 403 -12.30 -23.84 -0.64
C PHE A 403 -11.52 -24.55 -1.74
N PRO A 404 -12.19 -25.00 -2.82
CA PRO A 404 -11.52 -25.65 -3.94
C PRO A 404 -10.61 -24.64 -4.65
N VAL A 405 -9.35 -25.04 -4.84
CA VAL A 405 -8.36 -24.24 -5.56
C VAL A 405 -8.22 -24.81 -6.97
N THR A 406 -8.16 -23.94 -7.96
CA THR A 406 -7.80 -24.37 -9.31
C THR A 406 -6.27 -24.50 -9.38
N SER A 407 -5.76 -25.71 -9.67
CA SER A 407 -4.34 -25.93 -10.00
C SER A 407 -3.89 -25.23 -11.29
N ALA A 408 -4.83 -24.60 -12.00
CA ALA A 408 -4.56 -23.89 -13.23
C ALA A 408 -3.75 -22.62 -12.96
N GLN A 409 -2.52 -22.59 -13.44
CA GLN A 409 -1.71 -21.40 -13.66
C GLN A 409 -2.31 -20.46 -14.74
N SER A 410 -3.64 -20.47 -14.92
CA SER A 410 -4.28 -19.59 -15.88
C SER A 410 -4.35 -18.18 -15.28
N LYS A 411 -3.93 -17.18 -16.06
CA LYS A 411 -4.03 -15.76 -15.69
C LYS A 411 -5.45 -15.34 -15.27
N ASP A 412 -6.44 -16.07 -15.77
CA ASP A 412 -7.86 -15.92 -15.46
C ASP A 412 -8.23 -16.25 -14.01
N ALA A 413 -7.33 -16.87 -13.23
CA ALA A 413 -7.53 -17.24 -11.83
C ALA A 413 -6.71 -16.38 -10.83
N TRP A 414 -5.80 -15.54 -11.33
CA TRP A 414 -4.96 -14.67 -10.49
C TRP A 414 -5.77 -13.54 -9.85
N PRO A 415 -5.27 -12.86 -8.80
CA PRO A 415 -5.95 -11.72 -8.23
C PRO A 415 -6.10 -10.55 -9.22
N PHE A 416 -7.09 -9.70 -8.95
CA PHE A 416 -7.34 -8.53 -9.78
C PHE A 416 -6.16 -7.56 -9.69
N ASN A 417 -5.58 -7.21 -10.83
CA ASN A 417 -4.54 -6.19 -10.93
C ASN A 417 -5.01 -5.11 -11.92
N ILE A 418 -5.27 -3.91 -11.41
CA ILE A 418 -5.77 -2.81 -12.23
C ILE A 418 -4.76 -2.32 -13.27
N TYR A 419 -3.46 -2.47 -13.02
CA TYR A 419 -2.44 -2.14 -14.01
C TYR A 419 -2.47 -3.11 -15.18
N ALA A 420 -2.66 -4.41 -14.91
CA ALA A 420 -2.84 -5.40 -15.97
C ALA A 420 -4.13 -5.14 -16.78
N LEU A 421 -5.19 -4.61 -16.13
CA LEU A 421 -6.39 -4.15 -16.83
C LEU A 421 -6.07 -2.98 -17.76
N PHE A 422 -5.36 -1.95 -17.28
CA PHE A 422 -4.97 -0.81 -18.11
C PHE A 422 -4.11 -1.23 -19.31
N ASP A 423 -3.16 -2.15 -19.12
CA ASP A 423 -2.29 -2.65 -20.19
C ASP A 423 -3.06 -3.42 -21.28
N ALA A 424 -4.23 -3.97 -20.95
CA ALA A 424 -5.05 -4.77 -21.85
C ALA A 424 -6.21 -3.97 -22.49
N CYS A 425 -6.55 -2.79 -21.96
CA CYS A 425 -7.60 -1.92 -22.48
C CYS A 425 -7.10 -1.06 -23.65
N ASP A 426 -8.00 -0.71 -24.57
CA ASP A 426 -7.73 0.39 -25.50
C ASP A 426 -7.69 1.75 -24.77
N GLU A 427 -7.19 2.78 -25.45
CA GLU A 427 -6.97 4.10 -24.86
C GLU A 427 -8.29 4.74 -24.36
N ALA A 428 -9.40 4.54 -25.09
CA ALA A 428 -10.70 5.10 -24.73
C ALA A 428 -11.24 4.47 -23.44
N MET A 429 -11.20 3.14 -23.34
CA MET A 429 -11.61 2.40 -22.15
C MET A 429 -10.71 2.72 -20.96
N ALA A 430 -9.39 2.75 -21.15
CA ALA A 430 -8.44 3.11 -20.11
C ALA A 430 -8.72 4.52 -19.57
N GLN A 431 -9.08 5.47 -20.45
CA GLN A 431 -9.41 6.84 -20.05
C GLN A 431 -10.76 6.94 -19.31
N ASP A 432 -11.79 6.18 -19.70
CA ASP A 432 -13.05 6.09 -18.95
C ASP A 432 -12.82 5.55 -17.53
N ILE A 433 -12.05 4.47 -17.40
CA ILE A 433 -11.68 3.89 -16.10
C ILE A 433 -10.93 4.91 -15.24
N ARG A 434 -9.93 5.61 -15.79
CA ARG A 434 -9.16 6.63 -15.05
C ARG A 434 -10.03 7.78 -14.56
N THR A 435 -10.93 8.27 -15.41
CA THR A 435 -11.89 9.33 -15.04
C THR A 435 -12.76 8.88 -13.87
N ARG A 436 -13.33 7.67 -13.93
CA ARG A 436 -14.20 7.15 -12.86
C ARG A 436 -13.47 6.85 -11.56
N LEU A 437 -12.23 6.37 -11.61
CA LEU A 437 -11.39 6.17 -10.42
C LEU A 437 -11.08 7.48 -9.72
N THR A 438 -10.87 8.52 -10.51
CA THR A 438 -10.63 9.89 -10.02
C THR A 438 -11.86 10.42 -9.29
N ASP A 439 -13.02 10.32 -9.92
CA ASP A 439 -14.27 10.86 -9.38
C ASP A 439 -14.81 10.03 -8.21
N ASN A 440 -14.59 8.72 -8.23
CA ASN A 440 -15.14 7.79 -7.27
C ASN A 440 -14.21 6.60 -7.00
N LYS A 441 -13.63 6.56 -5.79
CA LYS A 441 -12.76 5.45 -5.34
C LYS A 441 -13.45 4.08 -5.34
N GLU A 442 -14.78 4.03 -5.19
CA GLU A 442 -15.54 2.77 -5.27
C GLU A 442 -15.50 2.14 -6.66
N THR A 443 -15.10 2.89 -7.70
CA THR A 443 -14.87 2.34 -9.04
C THR A 443 -13.89 1.16 -9.03
N TYR A 444 -12.83 1.22 -8.23
CA TYR A 444 -11.90 0.09 -8.08
C TYR A 444 -12.60 -1.13 -7.48
N ALA A 445 -13.34 -0.94 -6.38
CA ALA A 445 -14.07 -2.01 -5.70
C ALA A 445 -15.12 -2.66 -6.62
N ARG A 446 -15.80 -1.86 -7.44
CA ARG A 446 -16.76 -2.34 -8.46
C ARG A 446 -16.09 -3.24 -9.50
N LEU A 447 -14.97 -2.79 -10.08
CA LEU A 447 -14.19 -3.57 -11.05
C LEU A 447 -13.67 -4.87 -10.43
N GLN A 448 -13.12 -4.80 -9.22
CA GLN A 448 -12.59 -5.96 -8.54
C GLN A 448 -13.68 -7.00 -8.22
N ARG A 449 -14.84 -6.56 -7.72
CA ARG A 449 -15.98 -7.46 -7.49
C ARG A 449 -16.46 -8.13 -8.78
N ALA A 450 -16.60 -7.37 -9.87
CA ALA A 450 -16.98 -7.92 -11.17
C ALA A 450 -15.95 -8.94 -11.69
N TYR A 451 -14.66 -8.64 -11.52
CA TYR A 451 -13.57 -9.54 -11.89
C TYR A 451 -13.66 -10.88 -11.14
N LEU A 452 -13.81 -10.83 -9.82
CA LEU A 452 -13.88 -12.03 -9.02
C LEU A 452 -15.20 -12.80 -9.24
N ALA A 453 -16.35 -12.12 -9.38
CA ALA A 453 -17.62 -12.79 -9.71
C ALA A 453 -17.52 -13.57 -11.03
N ALA A 454 -16.87 -13.00 -12.05
CA ALA A 454 -16.59 -13.68 -13.30
C ALA A 454 -15.63 -14.88 -13.13
N GLN A 455 -14.63 -14.79 -12.24
CA GLN A 455 -13.80 -15.95 -11.89
C GLN A 455 -14.62 -17.07 -11.28
N TRP A 456 -15.50 -16.76 -10.33
CA TRP A 456 -16.28 -17.72 -9.55
C TRP A 456 -17.59 -18.18 -10.20
N HIS A 457 -17.81 -17.86 -11.49
CA HIS A 457 -19.00 -18.23 -12.27
C HIS A 457 -20.32 -17.84 -11.59
N GLN A 458 -20.35 -16.66 -10.95
CA GLN A 458 -21.55 -16.13 -10.32
C GLN A 458 -22.47 -15.44 -11.35
N GLU A 459 -23.73 -15.25 -10.98
CA GLU A 459 -24.67 -14.39 -11.70
C GLU A 459 -24.21 -12.91 -11.69
N SER A 460 -24.87 -12.07 -12.50
CA SER A 460 -24.59 -10.63 -12.54
C SER A 460 -24.68 -10.00 -11.14
N LEU A 461 -23.72 -9.14 -10.82
CA LEU A 461 -23.70 -8.31 -9.62
C LEU A 461 -24.58 -7.05 -9.75
N GLY A 462 -25.25 -6.87 -10.89
CA GLY A 462 -26.07 -5.70 -11.19
C GLY A 462 -25.25 -4.45 -11.57
N ASP A 463 -23.95 -4.61 -11.87
CA ASP A 463 -23.05 -3.53 -12.26
C ASP A 463 -22.60 -3.69 -13.72
N SER A 464 -23.51 -3.38 -14.64
CA SER A 464 -23.33 -3.62 -16.08
C SER A 464 -22.08 -2.95 -16.65
N TRP A 465 -21.69 -1.79 -16.15
CA TRP A 465 -20.46 -1.12 -16.59
C TRP A 465 -19.24 -1.94 -16.20
N ALA A 466 -19.08 -2.30 -14.92
CA ALA A 466 -17.92 -3.05 -14.46
C ALA A 466 -17.85 -4.44 -15.12
N GLU A 467 -19.00 -5.11 -15.25
CA GLU A 467 -19.12 -6.41 -15.92
C GLU A 467 -18.67 -6.35 -17.39
N ASN A 468 -19.07 -5.31 -18.13
CA ASN A 468 -18.64 -5.10 -19.51
C ASN A 468 -17.13 -4.85 -19.62
N VAL A 469 -16.56 -4.02 -18.73
CA VAL A 469 -15.11 -3.79 -18.68
C VAL A 469 -14.36 -5.11 -18.48
N ILE A 470 -14.79 -5.91 -17.50
CA ILE A 470 -14.16 -7.20 -17.17
C ILE A 470 -14.36 -8.24 -18.28
N ALA A 471 -15.53 -8.28 -18.93
CA ALA A 471 -15.76 -9.18 -20.05
C ALA A 471 -14.79 -8.92 -21.20
N ASN A 472 -14.58 -7.65 -21.57
CA ASN A 472 -13.60 -7.25 -22.60
C ASN A 472 -12.17 -7.60 -22.20
N PHE A 473 -11.79 -7.32 -20.95
CA PHE A 473 -10.47 -7.67 -20.41
C PHE A 473 -10.13 -9.16 -20.59
N ARG A 474 -11.09 -10.04 -20.27
CA ARG A 474 -10.90 -11.50 -20.39
C ARG A 474 -10.87 -12.00 -21.84
N GLN A 475 -11.55 -11.32 -22.76
CA GLN A 475 -11.48 -11.66 -24.19
C GLN A 475 -10.11 -11.30 -24.79
N ALA A 476 -9.56 -10.13 -24.44
CA ALA A 476 -8.22 -9.71 -24.89
C ALA A 476 -7.12 -10.71 -24.47
N GLY A 477 -7.22 -11.26 -23.26
CA GLY A 477 -6.31 -12.30 -22.75
C GLY A 477 -6.32 -13.61 -23.56
N ARG A 478 -7.45 -13.96 -24.19
CA ARG A 478 -7.59 -15.19 -25.01
C ARG A 478 -7.03 -15.05 -26.42
N HIS A 479 -7.14 -13.87 -27.02
CA HIS A 479 -6.65 -13.62 -28.39
C HIS A 479 -5.12 -13.51 -28.50
N SER A 480 -4.42 -13.17 -27.42
CA SER A 480 -2.95 -13.18 -27.37
C SER A 480 -2.35 -14.60 -27.44
N HIS A 481 -3.11 -15.64 -27.06
CA HIS A 481 -2.66 -17.04 -27.13
C HIS A 481 -2.89 -17.70 -28.50
N GLY A 482 -3.60 -17.03 -29.43
CA GLY A 482 -3.92 -17.56 -30.76
C GLY A 482 -2.91 -17.21 -31.86
N ARG A 483 -1.93 -16.33 -31.61
CA ARG A 483 -1.01 -15.84 -32.67
C ARG A 483 0.35 -16.55 -32.76
N HIS A 484 0.62 -17.58 -31.94
CA HIS A 484 1.88 -18.34 -32.00
C HIS A 484 1.81 -19.71 -32.70
N HIS A 485 0.69 -20.09 -33.33
CA HIS A 485 0.56 -21.41 -33.98
C HIS A 485 0.08 -21.43 -35.44
N ALA A 486 0.17 -20.31 -36.17
CA ALA A 486 -0.10 -20.29 -37.61
C ALA A 486 1.12 -19.75 -38.38
N GLY A 487 2.12 -20.61 -38.57
CA GLY A 487 3.33 -20.22 -39.31
C GLY A 487 4.36 -21.32 -39.53
N GLN A 488 3.96 -22.59 -39.60
CA GLN A 488 4.77 -23.67 -40.20
C GLN A 488 3.84 -24.76 -40.74
N ARG A 489 3.49 -24.69 -42.02
CA ARG A 489 3.37 -25.82 -42.94
C ARG A 489 3.73 -25.36 -44.33
#